data_AF-A0A268ELF4-F1
#
_entry.id   AF-A0A268ELF4-F1
#
_cell.length_a   1.000
_cell.length_b   1.000
_cell.length_c   1.000
_cell.angle_alpha   90.00
_cell.angle_beta   90.00
_cell.angle_gamma   90.00
#
_symmetry.space_group_name_H-M   'P 1'
#
loop_
_entity.id
_entity.type
_entity.pdbx_description
1 polymer ?
#
loop_
_entity_poly.entity_id
_entity_poly.type
_entity_poly.pdbx_seq_one_letter_code
_entity_poly.pdbx_strand_id
1 'polypeptide(L)'
;MSKLIQNDDQYNKALSGLVTMAAKLEDPLSPMTPAERERTKAIYDLTAERIQLYKRGRLVQQFPGLREKYTELGWEWQEFGEPRQPEAVTDPGSAQRQDTTTQQPEDQQEEPELEPPAKPTPKKSLMAWLDDDD
;
A
#
# COMPACT_ATOMS: atom_id res chain seq x y z
N MET A 1 -16.11 -24.02 -11.07
CA MET A 1 -15.81 -22.58 -11.26
C MET A 1 -15.44 -22.00 -9.91
N SER A 2 -14.21 -21.51 -9.74
CA SER A 2 -13.81 -20.79 -8.52
C SER A 2 -14.44 -19.40 -8.50
N LYS A 3 -15.06 -19.04 -7.39
CA LYS A 3 -15.84 -17.80 -7.25
C LYS A 3 -14.89 -16.61 -7.08
N LEU A 4 -15.12 -15.52 -7.81
CA LEU A 4 -14.40 -14.26 -7.60
C LEU A 4 -14.69 -13.72 -6.19
N ILE A 5 -13.72 -13.02 -5.60
CA ILE A 5 -13.88 -12.35 -4.30
C ILE A 5 -14.70 -11.08 -4.53
N GLN A 6 -15.79 -10.91 -3.79
CA GLN A 6 -16.73 -9.80 -4.00
C GLN A 6 -16.68 -8.75 -2.88
N ASN A 7 -16.29 -9.15 -1.67
CA ASN A 7 -16.33 -8.31 -0.49
C ASN A 7 -15.16 -8.62 0.46
N ASP A 8 -14.98 -7.73 1.43
CA ASP A 8 -13.86 -7.79 2.38
C ASP A 8 -13.94 -9.06 3.27
N ASP A 9 -15.14 -9.57 3.58
CA ASP A 9 -15.31 -10.82 4.32
C ASP A 9 -14.78 -12.04 3.56
N GLN A 10 -15.09 -12.14 2.27
CA GLN A 10 -14.56 -13.20 1.41
C GLN A 10 -13.05 -13.05 1.23
N TYR A 11 -12.55 -11.82 1.15
CA TYR A 11 -11.11 -11.54 1.08
C TYR A 11 -10.38 -12.03 2.34
N ASN A 12 -10.89 -11.71 3.53
CA ASN A 12 -10.31 -12.13 4.81
C ASN A 12 -10.35 -13.66 4.98
N LYS A 13 -11.44 -14.31 4.54
CA LYS A 13 -11.54 -15.77 4.50
C LYS A 13 -10.53 -16.39 3.52
N ALA A 14 -10.36 -15.79 2.35
CA ALA A 14 -9.37 -16.25 1.38
C ALA A 14 -7.94 -16.12 1.92
N LEU A 15 -7.61 -15.00 2.58
CA LEU A 15 -6.30 -14.80 3.22
C LEU A 15 -6.00 -15.84 4.31
N SER A 16 -6.93 -16.03 5.24
CA SER A 16 -6.76 -17.04 6.30
C SER A 16 -6.65 -18.46 5.76
N GLY A 17 -7.45 -18.79 4.74
CA GLY A 17 -7.35 -20.06 4.02
C GLY A 17 -6.00 -20.23 3.33
N LEU A 18 -5.48 -19.18 2.68
CA LEU A 18 -4.19 -19.18 1.99
C LEU A 18 -3.03 -19.44 2.95
N VAL A 19 -3.01 -18.78 4.12
CA VAL A 19 -2.01 -19.02 5.17
C VAL A 19 -2.08 -20.46 5.69
N THR A 20 -3.30 -20.97 5.89
CA THR A 20 -3.50 -22.37 6.34
C THR A 20 -2.99 -23.38 5.30
N MET A 21 -3.24 -23.13 4.02
CA MET A 21 -2.73 -23.98 2.93
C MET A 21 -1.21 -23.91 2.81
N ALA A 22 -0.62 -22.72 2.93
CA ALA A 22 0.83 -22.55 2.94
C ALA A 22 1.49 -23.35 4.07
N ALA A 23 0.96 -23.25 5.30
CA ALA A 23 1.46 -23.99 6.44
C ALA A 23 1.43 -25.51 6.22
N LYS A 24 0.38 -26.03 5.57
CA LYS A 24 0.27 -27.45 5.23
C LYS A 24 1.26 -27.88 4.13
N LEU A 25 1.47 -27.03 3.13
CA LEU A 25 2.36 -27.33 2.00
C LEU A 25 3.84 -27.32 2.42
N GLU A 26 4.22 -26.41 3.32
CA GLU A 26 5.58 -26.28 3.87
C GLU A 26 5.92 -27.37 4.90
N ASP A 27 4.92 -28.03 5.50
CA ASP A 27 5.16 -29.09 6.48
C ASP A 27 5.82 -30.33 5.84
N PRO A 28 7.09 -30.65 6.20
CA PRO A 28 7.80 -31.80 5.66
C PRO A 28 7.27 -33.14 6.17
N LEU A 29 6.53 -33.15 7.28
CA LEU A 29 5.93 -34.35 7.89
C LEU A 29 4.43 -34.48 7.58
N SER A 30 3.92 -33.65 6.66
CA SER A 30 2.51 -33.68 6.31
C SER A 30 2.08 -35.07 5.81
N PRO A 31 0.96 -35.62 6.28
CA PRO A 31 0.45 -36.92 5.83
C PRO A 31 -0.13 -36.86 4.39
N MET A 32 -0.05 -35.72 3.71
CA MET A 32 -0.57 -35.55 2.35
C MET A 32 0.20 -36.38 1.32
N THR A 33 -0.54 -37.07 0.47
CA THR A 33 0.02 -37.74 -0.72
C THR A 33 0.53 -36.71 -1.74
N PRO A 34 1.42 -37.08 -2.68
CA PRO A 34 1.89 -36.18 -3.72
C PRO A 34 0.76 -35.56 -4.55
N ALA A 35 -0.29 -36.32 -4.86
CA ALA A 35 -1.45 -35.84 -5.62
C ALA A 35 -2.28 -34.81 -4.84
N GLU A 36 -2.44 -34.99 -3.52
CA GLU A 36 -3.14 -34.01 -2.67
C GLU A 36 -2.32 -32.73 -2.50
N ARG A 37 -1.00 -32.85 -2.39
CA ARG A 37 -0.08 -31.71 -2.34
C ARG A 37 -0.18 -30.88 -3.62
N GLU A 38 -0.17 -31.53 -4.79
CA GLU A 38 -0.31 -30.86 -6.08
C GLU A 38 -1.66 -30.15 -6.22
N ARG A 39 -2.76 -30.81 -5.84
CA ARG A 39 -4.09 -30.18 -5.81
C ARG A 39 -4.14 -28.98 -4.87
N THR A 40 -3.57 -29.11 -3.68
CA THR A 40 -3.53 -28.04 -2.68
C THR A 40 -2.71 -26.86 -3.18
N LYS A 41 -1.59 -27.12 -3.88
CA LYS A 41 -0.79 -26.09 -4.53
C LYS A 41 -1.58 -25.37 -5.64
N ALA A 42 -2.29 -26.10 -6.49
CA ALA A 42 -3.12 -25.49 -7.54
C ALA A 42 -4.23 -24.60 -6.95
N ILE A 43 -4.85 -25.01 -5.84
CA ILE A 43 -5.84 -24.19 -5.13
C ILE A 43 -5.18 -22.97 -4.48
N TYR A 44 -3.99 -23.14 -3.91
CA TYR A 44 -3.21 -22.04 -3.32
C TYR A 44 -2.89 -20.97 -4.37
N ASP A 45 -2.32 -21.37 -5.52
CA ASP A 45 -1.94 -20.46 -6.60
C ASP A 45 -3.17 -19.69 -7.11
N LEU A 46 -4.27 -20.41 -7.38
CA LEU A 46 -5.52 -19.80 -7.81
C LEU A 46 -6.09 -18.83 -6.76
N THR A 47 -6.00 -19.18 -5.48
CA THR A 47 -6.49 -18.30 -4.39
C THR A 47 -5.63 -17.04 -4.29
N ALA A 48 -4.31 -17.17 -4.44
CA ALA A 48 -3.37 -16.05 -4.44
C ALA A 48 -3.67 -15.07 -5.57
N GLU A 49 -3.89 -15.56 -6.79
CA GLU A 49 -4.26 -14.74 -7.95
C GLU A 49 -5.55 -13.94 -7.71
N ARG A 50 -6.57 -14.58 -7.12
CA ARG A 50 -7.86 -13.95 -6.83
C ARG A 50 -7.74 -12.86 -5.77
N ILE A 51 -6.94 -13.08 -4.74
CA ILE A 51 -6.61 -12.07 -3.72
C ILE A 51 -5.92 -10.87 -4.37
N GLN A 52 -4.95 -11.09 -5.26
CA GLN A 52 -4.26 -10.01 -5.96
C GLN A 52 -5.18 -9.24 -6.91
N LEU A 53 -6.06 -9.94 -7.63
CA LEU A 53 -7.05 -9.31 -8.50
C LEU A 53 -8.01 -8.42 -7.70
N TYR A 54 -8.50 -8.92 -6.55
CA TYR A 54 -9.34 -8.17 -5.63
C TYR A 54 -8.63 -6.91 -5.12
N LYS A 55 -7.40 -7.07 -4.60
CA LYS A 55 -6.60 -5.97 -4.05
C LYS A 55 -6.35 -4.88 -5.08
N ARG A 56 -5.95 -5.25 -6.29
CA ARG A 56 -5.75 -4.30 -7.40
C ARG A 56 -7.06 -3.58 -7.76
N GLY A 57 -8.18 -4.29 -7.78
CA GLY A 57 -9.49 -3.69 -8.02
C GLY A 57 -9.87 -2.66 -6.96
N ARG A 58 -9.65 -2.97 -5.67
CA ARG A 58 -9.89 -2.03 -4.57
C ARG A 58 -8.99 -0.80 -4.65
N LEU A 59 -7.73 -0.98 -5.04
CA LEU A 59 -6.80 0.13 -5.25
C LEU A 59 -7.22 1.01 -6.43
N VAL A 60 -7.67 0.43 -7.54
CA VAL A 60 -8.21 1.19 -8.68
C VAL A 60 -9.48 1.95 -8.29
N GLN A 61 -10.34 1.38 -7.45
CA GLN A 61 -11.53 2.04 -6.95
C GLN A 61 -11.19 3.27 -6.08
N GLN A 62 -10.12 3.18 -5.27
CA GLN A 62 -9.63 4.29 -4.45
C GLN A 62 -8.82 5.31 -5.25
N PHE A 63 -8.05 4.85 -6.23
CA PHE A 63 -7.12 5.64 -7.03
C PHE A 63 -7.29 5.28 -8.52
N PRO A 64 -8.24 5.91 -9.23
CA PRO A 64 -8.55 5.57 -10.62
C PRO A 64 -7.37 5.68 -11.60
N GLY A 65 -6.38 6.52 -11.30
CA GLY A 65 -5.15 6.66 -12.10
C GLY A 65 -4.26 5.41 -12.13
N LEU A 66 -4.48 4.42 -11.25
CA LEU A 66 -3.73 3.15 -11.27
C LEU A 66 -4.10 2.25 -12.46
N ARG A 67 -5.24 2.49 -13.12
CA ARG A 67 -5.69 1.68 -14.28
C ARG A 67 -4.67 1.69 -15.41
N GLU A 68 -4.18 2.87 -15.76
CA GLU A 68 -3.19 3.04 -16.84
C GLU A 68 -1.90 2.30 -16.49
N LYS A 69 -1.44 2.44 -15.24
CA LYS A 69 -0.23 1.75 -14.76
C LYS A 69 -0.36 0.24 -14.72
N TYR A 70 -1.51 -0.28 -14.33
CA TYR A 70 -1.75 -1.71 -14.39
C TYR A 70 -1.84 -2.22 -15.83
N THR A 71 -2.40 -1.43 -16.76
CA THR A 71 -2.42 -1.76 -18.18
C THR A 71 -1.00 -1.82 -18.77
N GLU A 72 -0.17 -0.82 -18.48
CA GLU A 72 1.25 -0.78 -18.90
C GLU A 72 2.04 -1.99 -18.41
N LEU A 73 1.75 -2.47 -17.19
CA LEU A 73 2.41 -3.63 -16.57
C LEU A 73 1.78 -4.98 -16.96
N GLY A 74 0.69 -4.98 -17.74
CA GLY A 74 -0.05 -6.20 -18.09
C GLY A 74 -0.75 -6.86 -16.90
N TRP A 75 -1.11 -6.07 -15.88
CA TRP A 75 -1.77 -6.54 -14.67
C TRP A 75 -3.27 -6.38 -14.77
N GLU A 76 -4.01 -7.48 -14.61
CA GLU A 76 -5.48 -7.45 -14.53
C GLU A 76 -5.98 -6.89 -13.19
N TRP A 77 -7.17 -6.29 -13.16
CA TRP A 77 -7.84 -5.88 -11.93
C TRP A 77 -9.34 -6.15 -12.02
N GLN A 78 -9.98 -6.25 -10.85
CA GLN A 78 -11.44 -6.37 -10.78
C GLN A 78 -12.08 -4.97 -10.76
N GLU A 79 -13.12 -4.76 -11.56
CA GLU A 79 -13.88 -3.52 -11.54
C GLU A 79 -14.90 -3.52 -10.39
N PHE A 80 -14.74 -2.59 -9.46
CA PHE A 80 -15.73 -2.25 -8.44
C PHE A 80 -16.28 -0.87 -8.78
N GLY A 81 -17.58 -0.76 -9.02
CA GLY A 81 -18.25 0.38 -9.66
C GLY A 81 -17.82 1.77 -9.20
N GLU A 82 -18.62 2.42 -8.35
CA GLU A 82 -18.35 3.81 -7.98
C GLU A 82 -17.05 3.97 -7.17
N PRO A 83 -16.30 5.06 -7.39
CA PRO A 83 -15.13 5.38 -6.59
C PRO A 83 -15.52 5.49 -5.11
N ARG A 84 -14.94 4.65 -4.26
CA ARG A 84 -15.10 4.80 -2.81
C ARG A 84 -14.11 5.87 -2.38
N GLN A 85 -14.60 7.00 -1.85
CA GLN A 85 -13.71 7.98 -1.23
C GLN A 85 -12.88 7.29 -0.15
N PRO A 86 -11.56 7.55 -0.08
CA PRO A 86 -10.73 6.98 0.97
C PRO A 86 -11.30 7.43 2.31
N GLU A 87 -11.76 6.48 3.13
CA GLU A 87 -12.12 6.80 4.50
C GLU A 87 -10.85 7.31 5.17
N ALA A 88 -10.92 8.56 5.66
CA ALA A 88 -9.81 9.21 6.32
C ALA A 88 -9.30 8.28 7.42
N VAL A 89 -8.04 7.87 7.29
CA VAL A 89 -7.34 7.13 8.34
C VAL A 89 -7.37 8.05 9.57
N THR A 90 -8.24 7.76 10.53
CA THR A 90 -8.21 8.39 11.83
C THR A 90 -6.89 7.99 12.48
N ASP A 91 -5.90 8.87 12.37
CA ASP A 91 -4.73 8.85 13.21
C ASP A 91 -5.21 8.84 14.68
N PRO A 92 -4.87 7.82 15.50
CA PRO A 92 -5.22 7.82 16.91
C PRO A 92 -4.46 8.89 17.73
N GLY A 93 -3.68 9.77 17.10
CA GLY A 93 -2.98 10.88 17.74
C GLY A 93 -3.68 12.26 17.73
N SER A 94 -4.76 12.47 16.96
CA SER A 94 -5.38 13.80 16.85
C SER A 94 -6.42 14.05 17.94
N ALA A 95 -5.94 14.20 19.18
CA ALA A 95 -6.71 14.80 20.25
C ALA A 95 -7.03 16.27 19.90
N GLN A 96 -8.30 16.49 19.59
CA GLN A 96 -9.08 17.73 19.75
C GLN A 96 -8.30 19.01 20.09
N ARG A 97 -8.30 19.97 19.16
CA ARG A 97 -8.41 21.39 19.53
C ARG A 97 -9.67 21.94 18.89
N GLN A 98 -10.65 22.16 19.73
CA GLN A 98 -11.92 22.80 19.39
C GLN A 98 -11.68 24.30 19.19
N ASP A 99 -12.35 24.86 18.19
CA ASP A 99 -12.44 26.29 17.93
C ASP A 99 -13.06 27.04 19.13
N THR A 100 -12.43 28.15 19.52
CA THR A 100 -13.13 29.28 20.15
C THR A 100 -12.64 30.57 19.53
N THR A 101 -13.53 31.21 18.77
CA THR A 101 -13.39 32.56 18.20
C THR A 101 -13.51 33.65 19.28
N THR A 102 -12.84 34.78 19.01
CA THR A 102 -13.00 36.15 19.56
C THR A 102 -12.01 36.56 20.65
N GLN A 103 -10.94 37.28 20.26
CA GLN A 103 -10.79 38.73 20.46
C GLN A 103 -9.40 39.17 19.96
N GLN A 104 -9.38 40.00 18.90
CA GLN A 104 -8.26 40.88 18.56
C GLN A 104 -8.38 42.13 19.44
N PRO A 105 -7.27 42.71 19.92
CA PRO A 105 -6.86 43.98 19.31
C PRO A 105 -5.37 44.03 18.95
N GLU A 106 -5.13 44.92 18.01
CA GLU A 106 -3.88 45.29 17.34
C GLU A 106 -2.80 45.78 18.31
N ASP A 107 -1.52 45.47 18.04
CA ASP A 107 -0.48 46.51 17.94
C ASP A 107 0.84 45.99 17.34
N GLN A 108 1.15 46.56 16.17
CA GLN A 108 2.46 47.02 15.66
C GLN A 108 3.59 46.04 15.25
N GLN A 109 3.85 46.09 13.92
CA GLN A 109 5.15 46.31 13.24
C GLN A 109 6.19 45.17 13.28
N GLU A 110 6.85 44.74 12.20
CA GLU A 110 7.18 45.33 10.89
C GLU A 110 7.43 44.19 9.88
N GLU A 111 7.00 44.38 8.63
CA GLU A 111 7.43 43.64 7.45
C GLU A 111 8.81 44.16 7.00
N PRO A 112 9.69 43.31 6.45
CA PRO A 112 9.99 43.54 5.04
C PRO A 112 10.19 42.26 4.22
N GLU A 113 9.42 42.18 3.14
CA GLU A 113 9.86 42.09 1.74
C GLU A 113 10.92 41.03 1.32
N LEU A 114 10.40 40.03 0.60
CA LEU A 114 10.96 39.10 -0.41
C LEU A 114 12.36 39.37 -1.00
N GLU A 115 13.17 38.30 -1.18
CA GLU A 115 13.99 38.04 -2.40
C GLU A 115 14.35 36.51 -2.58
N PRO A 116 14.66 36.03 -3.82
CA PRO A 116 14.31 34.69 -4.38
C PRO A 116 15.38 33.55 -4.21
N PRO A 117 15.12 32.28 -4.64
CA PRO A 117 15.92 31.12 -4.23
C PRO A 117 17.23 30.96 -5.01
N ALA A 118 18.35 30.86 -4.29
CA ALA A 118 19.66 30.54 -4.88
C ALA A 118 19.85 29.02 -5.11
N LYS A 119 20.29 28.69 -6.32
CA LYS A 119 20.57 27.35 -6.88
C LYS A 119 21.75 26.61 -6.21
N PRO A 120 21.92 25.29 -6.43
CA PRO A 120 22.70 24.39 -5.58
C PRO A 120 24.20 24.40 -5.90
N THR A 121 25.04 24.23 -4.87
CA THR A 121 26.49 24.04 -5.04
C THR A 121 26.89 22.55 -5.01
N PRO A 122 27.89 22.16 -5.82
CA PRO A 122 28.17 20.77 -6.18
C PRO A 122 28.99 19.99 -5.14
N LYS A 123 28.85 18.66 -5.30
CA LYS A 123 29.45 17.52 -4.60
C LYS A 123 30.88 17.76 -4.07
N LYS A 124 31.07 17.68 -2.75
CA LYS A 124 32.40 17.43 -2.16
C LYS A 124 32.72 15.93 -2.28
N SER A 125 33.88 15.70 -2.86
CA SER A 125 34.48 14.42 -3.24
C SER A 125 34.71 13.49 -2.05
N LEU A 126 34.35 12.22 -2.21
CA LEU A 126 34.64 11.08 -1.32
C LEU A 126 36.12 10.64 -1.33
N MET A 127 37.03 11.40 -1.95
CA MET A 127 38.47 11.07 -2.01
C MET A 127 39.33 11.70 -0.91
N ALA A 128 38.78 12.53 -0.02
CA ALA A 128 39.55 13.19 1.05
C ALA A 128 39.76 12.32 2.30
N TRP A 129 39.49 11.01 2.24
CA TRP A 129 39.54 10.10 3.40
C TRP A 129 40.54 8.94 3.22
N LEU A 130 41.31 8.90 2.12
CA LEU A 130 42.12 7.71 1.76
C LEU A 130 43.63 7.96 1.71
N ASP A 131 44.13 9.09 2.21
CA ASP A 131 45.53 9.51 2.01
C ASP A 131 46.24 9.90 3.32
N ASP A 132 45.88 9.26 4.44
CA ASP A 132 46.54 9.50 5.74
C ASP A 132 46.76 8.17 6.49
N ASP A 133 47.65 7.34 5.92
CA ASP A 133 48.31 6.21 6.60
C ASP A 133 49.77 6.16 6.09
N ASP A 134 50.66 6.88 6.78
CA ASP A 134 52.13 6.70 6.76
C ASP A 134 52.65 6.80 8.20
#